data_AF-A0A6J1QP74-F1
#
_entry.id   AF-A0A6J1QP74-F1
#
_cell.length_a   1.000
_cell.length_b   1.000
_cell.length_c   1.000
_cell.angle_alpha   90.00
_cell.angle_beta   90.00
_cell.angle_gamma   90.00
#
_symmetry.space_group_name_H-M   'P 1'
#
loop_
_entity.id
_entity.type
_entity.pdbx_description
1 polymer ?
#
loop_
_entity_poly.entity_id
_entity_poly.type
_entity_poly.pdbx_seq_one_letter_code
_entity_poly.pdbx_strand_id
1 'polypeptide(L)'
;MVCLSSTLVQIALYNDTVEQFILPLMFISVLYVYMFLSNYTAQEVTDHNEYVFATVYNVQWYMAPLPIQKMMLFLLQKGTKAFHIILGGIFIASMESAAM
;
A
#
# COMPACT_ATOMS: atom_id res chain seq x y z
N MET A 1 11.81 5.51 6.70
CA MET A 1 12.58 5.35 7.95
C MET A 1 13.84 6.22 7.96
N VAL A 2 14.88 5.92 7.17
CA VAL A 2 16.16 6.66 7.22
C VAL A 2 16.02 8.17 6.89
N CYS A 3 15.17 8.53 5.93
CA CYS A 3 14.88 9.94 5.60
C CYS A 3 14.07 10.68 6.69
N LEU A 4 13.25 9.97 7.46
CA LEU A 4 12.50 10.56 8.57
C LEU A 4 13.42 10.78 9.78
N SER A 5 14.31 9.83 10.06
CA SER A 5 15.32 10.01 11.11
C SER A 5 16.31 11.14 10.78
N SER A 6 16.70 11.30 9.51
CA SER A 6 17.63 12.37 9.12
C SER A 6 17.00 13.77 9.23
N THR A 7 15.71 13.90 8.89
CA THR A 7 14.99 15.18 9.02
C THR A 7 14.73 15.56 10.47
N LEU A 8 14.38 14.59 11.34
CA LEU A 8 14.25 14.81 12.78
C LEU A 8 15.57 15.25 13.44
N VAL A 9 16.70 14.63 13.04
CA VAL A 9 18.03 15.03 13.53
C VAL A 9 18.41 16.44 13.06
N GLN A 10 18.09 16.80 11.81
CA GLN A 10 18.31 18.17 11.30
C GLN A 10 17.51 19.21 12.08
N ILE A 11 16.26 18.90 12.44
CA ILE A 11 15.40 19.76 13.26
C ILE A 11 15.98 19.92 14.68
N ALA A 12 16.47 18.84 15.30
CA ALA A 12 17.03 18.88 16.65
C ALA A 12 18.38 19.60 16.74
N LEU A 13 19.16 19.63 15.65
CA LEU A 13 20.43 20.36 15.56
C LEU A 13 20.24 21.86 15.31
N TYR A 14 19.07 22.28 14.82
CA TYR A 14 18.79 23.67 14.47
C TYR A 14 18.11 24.41 15.62
N ASN A 15 18.86 25.22 16.37
CA ASN A 15 18.35 25.80 17.62
C ASN A 15 18.00 27.29 17.57
N ASP A 16 18.28 28.03 16.48
CA ASP A 16 18.29 29.51 16.55
C ASP A 16 17.54 30.29 15.46
N THR A 17 17.07 29.70 14.35
CA THR A 17 16.40 30.49 13.28
C THR A 17 15.11 29.84 12.76
N VAL A 18 14.00 30.60 12.80
CA VAL A 18 12.66 30.19 12.35
C VAL A 18 12.62 29.78 10.87
N GLU A 19 13.45 30.41 10.03
CA GLU A 19 13.52 30.14 8.59
C GLU A 19 14.06 28.74 8.27
N GLN A 20 14.95 28.20 9.09
CA GLN A 20 15.53 26.87 8.87
C GLN A 20 14.61 25.72 9.28
N PHE A 21 13.56 25.98 10.06
CA PHE A 21 12.54 24.98 10.37
C PHE A 21 11.56 24.75 9.21
N ILE A 22 11.40 25.73 8.31
CA ILE A 22 10.41 25.69 7.24
C ILE A 22 10.76 24.58 6.23
N LEU A 23 12.02 24.47 5.82
CA LEU A 23 12.47 23.46 4.86
C LEU A 23 12.28 22.00 5.35
N PRO A 24 12.70 21.61 6.56
CA PRO A 24 12.46 20.26 7.05
C PRO A 24 10.98 19.98 7.32
N LEU A 25 10.17 20.98 7.74
CA LEU A 25 8.72 20.83 7.84
C LEU A 25 8.07 20.54 6.48
N MET A 26 8.46 21.28 5.44
CA MET A 26 8.00 21.04 4.06
C MET A 26 8.43 19.66 3.54
N PHE A 27 9.63 19.20 3.91
CA PHE A 27 10.10 17.89 3.49
C PHE A 27 9.32 16.75 4.19
N ILE A 28 9.07 16.88 5.50
CA ILE A 28 8.26 15.93 6.26
C ILE A 28 6.83 15.86 5.70
N SER A 29 6.22 17.00 5.38
CA SER A 29 4.86 17.01 4.83
C SER A 29 4.79 16.32 3.47
N VAL A 30 5.75 16.55 2.57
CA VAL A 30 5.82 15.86 1.27
C VAL A 30 6.01 14.35 1.45
N LEU A 31 6.91 13.93 2.34
CA LEU A 31 7.11 12.51 2.62
C LEU A 31 5.85 11.83 3.18
N TYR A 32 5.13 12.53 4.07
CA TYR A 32 3.89 12.03 4.65
C TYR A 32 2.80 11.87 3.60
N VAL A 33 2.61 12.87 2.73
CA VAL A 33 1.66 12.79 1.61
C VAL A 33 2.02 11.63 0.67
N TYR A 34 3.30 11.46 0.34
CA TYR A 34 3.75 10.35 -0.50
C TYR A 34 3.45 8.99 0.12
N MET A 35 3.76 8.80 1.41
CA MET A 35 3.45 7.56 2.13
C MET A 35 1.94 7.30 2.18
N PHE A 36 1.14 8.32 2.45
CA PHE A 36 -0.31 8.19 2.48
C PHE A 36 -0.87 7.77 1.13
N LEU A 37 -0.45 8.43 0.04
CA LEU A 37 -0.91 8.12 -1.31
C LEU A 37 -0.51 6.70 -1.75
N SER A 38 0.69 6.26 -1.39
CA SER A 38 1.16 4.91 -1.66
C SER A 38 0.35 3.85 -0.92
N ASN A 39 0.00 4.09 0.36
CA ASN A 39 -0.81 3.16 1.15
C ASN A 39 -2.27 3.13 0.66
N TYR A 40 -2.82 4.28 0.30
CA TYR A 40 -4.16 4.38 -0.29
C TYR A 40 -4.25 3.58 -1.60
N THR A 41 -3.30 3.80 -2.51
CA THR A 41 -3.25 3.06 -3.78
C THR A 41 -3.09 1.56 -3.56
N ALA A 42 -2.26 1.15 -2.59
CA ALA A 42 -2.09 -0.26 -2.27
C ALA A 42 -3.38 -0.90 -1.78
N GLN A 43 -4.12 -0.20 -0.93
CA GLN A 43 -5.40 -0.67 -0.43
C GLN A 43 -6.47 -0.76 -1.51
N GLU A 44 -6.56 0.24 -2.39
CA GLU A 44 -7.50 0.21 -3.52
C GLU A 44 -7.26 -1.01 -4.43
N VAL A 45 -5.99 -1.37 -4.66
CA VAL A 45 -5.62 -2.59 -5.41
C VAL A 45 -6.03 -3.86 -4.67
N THR A 46 -5.82 -3.93 -3.35
CA THR A 46 -6.24 -5.08 -2.53
C THR A 46 -7.76 -5.24 -2.53
N ASP A 47 -8.50 -4.17 -2.31
CA ASP A 47 -9.97 -4.15 -2.30
C ASP A 47 -10.55 -4.56 -3.66
N HIS A 48 -9.96 -4.04 -4.75
CA HIS A 48 -10.39 -4.43 -6.10
C HIS A 48 -10.12 -5.91 -6.38
N ASN A 49 -8.98 -6.43 -5.92
CA ASN A 49 -8.65 -7.84 -6.07
C ASN A 49 -9.61 -8.75 -5.28
N GLU A 50 -10.00 -8.35 -4.06
CA GLU A 50 -11.03 -9.05 -3.30
C GLU A 50 -12.39 -9.03 -4.00
N TYR A 51 -12.79 -7.88 -4.56
CA TYR A 51 -14.03 -7.77 -5.34
C TYR A 51 -14.04 -8.69 -6.57
N VAL A 52 -12.95 -8.72 -7.33
CA VAL A 52 -12.79 -9.63 -8.48
C VAL A 52 -12.86 -11.08 -8.02
N PHE A 53 -12.18 -11.43 -6.92
CA PHE A 53 -12.23 -12.78 -6.36
C PHE A 53 -13.66 -13.19 -5.96
N ALA A 54 -14.38 -12.31 -5.26
CA ALA A 54 -15.77 -12.55 -4.86
C ALA A 54 -16.70 -12.71 -6.07
N THR A 55 -16.48 -11.93 -7.12
CA THR A 55 -17.26 -12.01 -8.37
C THR A 55 -17.02 -13.34 -9.10
N VAL A 56 -15.75 -13.73 -9.25
CA VAL A 56 -15.35 -15.00 -9.87
C VAL A 56 -15.88 -16.20 -9.06
N TYR A 57 -15.87 -16.10 -7.73
CA TYR A 57 -16.38 -17.15 -6.85
C TYR A 57 -17.90 -17.33 -6.99
N ASN A 58 -18.67 -16.24 -7.08
CA ASN A 58 -20.13 -16.28 -7.19
C ASN A 58 -20.64 -16.69 -8.58
N VAL A 59 -19.84 -16.52 -9.63
CA VAL A 59 -20.18 -16.97 -10.98
C VAL A 59 -20.19 -18.50 -11.07
N GLN A 60 -21.08 -19.06 -11.89
CA GLN A 60 -21.13 -20.51 -12.18
C GLN A 60 -19.97 -20.94 -13.10
N TRP A 61 -18.72 -20.73 -12.66
CA TRP A 61 -17.50 -21.01 -13.42
C TRP A 61 -17.37 -22.47 -13.87
N TYR A 62 -18.05 -23.39 -13.17
CA TYR A 62 -18.10 -24.81 -13.51
C TYR A 62 -18.91 -25.12 -14.79
N MET A 63 -19.75 -24.18 -15.26
CA MET A 63 -20.49 -24.29 -16.52
C MET A 63 -19.78 -23.63 -17.70
N ALA A 64 -18.65 -22.93 -17.47
CA ALA A 64 -17.88 -22.29 -18.52
C ALA A 64 -17.04 -23.31 -19.32
N PRO A 65 -16.70 -23.03 -20.59
CA PRO A 65 -15.76 -23.84 -21.36
C PRO A 65 -14.43 -24.09 -20.63
N LEU A 66 -13.86 -25.29 -20.79
CA LEU A 66 -12.60 -25.74 -20.17
C LEU A 66 -11.44 -24.71 -20.13
N PRO A 67 -11.14 -23.94 -21.19
CA PRO A 67 -10.08 -22.93 -21.12
C PRO A 67 -10.36 -21.82 -20.11
N ILE A 68 -11.62 -21.37 -20.01
CA ILE A 68 -12.04 -20.31 -19.08
C ILE A 68 -12.08 -20.86 -17.66
N GLN A 69 -12.55 -22.11 -17.49
CA GLN A 69 -12.60 -22.79 -16.19
C GLN A 69 -11.21 -22.93 -15.55
N LYS A 70 -10.19 -23.30 -16.34
CA LYS A 70 -8.79 -23.37 -15.87
C LYS A 70 -8.25 -22.01 -15.44
N MET A 71 -8.59 -20.96 -16.18
CA MET A 71 -8.17 -19.59 -15.86
C MET A 71 -8.82 -19.09 -14.56
N MET A 72 -10.11 -19.37 -14.35
CA MET A 72 -10.80 -19.03 -13.11
C MET A 72 -10.28 -19.82 -11.89
N LEU A 73 -9.98 -21.12 -12.05
CA LEU A 73 -9.34 -21.91 -10.99
C LEU A 73 -7.98 -21.34 -10.58
N PHE A 74 -7.18 -20.88 -11.53
CA PHE A 74 -5.90 -20.23 -11.23
C PHE A 74 -6.09 -18.92 -10.45
N LEU A 75 -7.08 -18.11 -10.83
CA LEU A 75 -7.43 -16.87 -10.11
C LEU A 75 -7.90 -17.16 -8.68
N LEU A 76 -8.73 -18.19 -8.48
CA LEU A 76 -9.22 -18.62 -7.17
C LEU A 76 -8.10 -19.20 -6.28
N GLN A 77 -7.19 -19.98 -6.85
CA GLN A 77 -6.01 -20.50 -6.11
C GLN A 77 -5.02 -19.41 -5.73
N LYS A 78 -4.90 -18.36 -6.56
CA LYS A 78 -3.99 -17.25 -6.30
C LYS A 78 -4.61 -16.21 -5.35
N GLY A 79 -5.90 -15.96 -5.47
CA GLY A 79 -6.66 -14.97 -4.67
C GLY A 79 -7.08 -15.46 -3.28
N THR A 80 -6.90 -16.74 -2.95
CA THR A 80 -7.12 -17.26 -1.59
C THR A 80 -6.10 -16.73 -0.58
N LYS A 81 -4.96 -16.19 -1.04
CA LYS A 81 -4.06 -15.41 -0.20
C LYS A 81 -4.36 -13.94 -0.42
N ALA A 82 -4.69 -13.23 0.66
CA ALA A 82 -4.88 -11.78 0.63
C ALA A 82 -3.67 -11.12 -0.06
N PHE A 83 -3.95 -10.35 -1.11
CA PHE A 83 -2.93 -9.72 -1.92
C PHE A 83 -2.44 -8.47 -1.18
N HIS A 84 -1.43 -8.67 -0.34
CA HIS A 84 -0.76 -7.58 0.35
C HIS A 84 0.40 -7.09 -0.49
N ILE A 85 0.41 -5.80 -0.82
CA ILE A 85 1.59 -5.18 -1.41
C ILE A 85 2.64 -5.08 -0.31
N ILE A 86 3.62 -5.99 -0.33
CA ILE A 86 4.71 -5.99 0.63
C ILE A 86 5.82 -5.07 0.11
N LEU A 87 5.94 -3.89 0.69
CA LEU A 87 7.03 -2.95 0.42
C LEU A 87 8.35 -3.54 0.98
N GLY A 88 9.26 -3.91 0.09
CA GLY A 88 10.60 -4.40 0.43
C GLY A 88 10.66 -5.72 1.21
N GLY A 89 9.55 -6.46 1.33
CA GLY A 89 9.48 -7.69 2.13
C GLY A 89 9.24 -7.48 3.63
N ILE A 90 9.11 -6.22 4.08
CA ILE A 90 9.11 -5.85 5.52
C ILE A 90 7.81 -5.17 5.94
N PHE A 91 7.14 -4.48 5.00
CA PHE A 91 6.00 -3.64 5.31
C PHE A 91 4.81 -3.99 4.43
N ILE A 92 3.67 -4.29 5.04
CA ILE A 92 2.42 -4.45 4.30
C ILE A 92 1.84 -3.05 4.10
N ALA A 93 1.73 -2.60 2.85
CA ALA A 93 1.09 -1.32 2.54
C ALA A 93 -0.44 -1.46 2.71
N SER A 94 -1.00 -0.74 3.68
CA SER A 94 -2.42 -0.75 4.08
C SER A 94 -2.73 0.57 4.82
N MET A 95 -3.97 1.06 4.82
CA MET A 95 -4.33 2.20 5.70
C MET A 95 -4.07 1.88 7.17
N GLU A 96 -4.17 0.62 7.59
CA GLU A 96 -3.85 0.22 8.96
C GLU A 96 -2.37 0.49 9.29
N SER A 97 -1.47 0.27 8.32
CA SER A 97 -0.05 0.53 8.50
C SER A 97 0.34 2.00 8.29
N ALA A 98 -0.53 2.79 7.65
CA ALA A 98 -0.41 4.25 7.60
C ALA A 98 -0.92 4.96 8.87
N ALA A 99 -1.81 4.31 9.64
CA ALA A 99 -2.36 4.82 10.89
C ALA A 99 -1.48 4.50 12.11
N MET A 100 -0.56 3.54 11.99
CA MET A 100 0.36 3.08 13.04
C MET A 100 1.63 3.91 13.14
#